data_AF-A0A1E5MNQ1-F1
#
_entry.id   AF-A0A1E5MNQ1-F1
#
_cell.length_a   1.000
_cell.length_b   1.000
_cell.length_c   1.000
_cell.angle_alpha   90.00
_cell.angle_beta   90.00
_cell.angle_gamma   90.00
#
_symmetry.space_group_name_H-M   'P 1'
#
loop_
_entity.id
_entity.type
_entity.pdbx_description
1 polymer ?
#
loop_
_entity_poly.entity_id
_entity_poly.type
_entity_poly.pdbx_seq_one_letter_code
_entity_poly.pdbx_strand_id
1 'polypeptide(L)'
;MTDATFDKVTMFGADWCRDCRRSKALLDRLGVDHDYVDVEADTSAADRAEAISGRKNIPVVVLPDGRHLVEPSDAELQAALTASGVV
;
A
#
# COMPACT_ATOMS: atom_id res chain seq x y z
N MET A 1 4.33 9.01 -19.74
CA MET A 1 3.63 8.35 -18.62
C MET A 1 4.72 8.00 -17.63
N THR A 2 4.84 8.77 -16.57
CA THR A 2 5.94 8.62 -15.59
C THR A 2 5.57 7.45 -14.70
N ASP A 3 5.99 6.25 -15.12
CA ASP A 3 5.82 5.05 -14.34
C ASP A 3 6.73 5.19 -13.13
N ALA A 4 6.16 5.61 -11.99
CA ALA A 4 6.86 5.58 -10.73
C ALA A 4 7.14 4.10 -10.46
N THR A 5 8.36 3.68 -10.77
CA THR A 5 8.77 2.28 -10.61
C THR A 5 8.96 2.05 -9.12
N PHE A 6 8.04 1.32 -8.52
CA PHE A 6 8.19 0.87 -7.15
C PHE A 6 8.97 -0.45 -7.20
N ASP A 7 10.15 -0.52 -6.60
CA ASP A 7 10.96 -1.75 -6.63
C ASP A 7 10.33 -2.90 -5.83
N LYS A 8 9.40 -2.57 -4.92
CA LYS A 8 8.66 -3.48 -4.05
C LYS A 8 7.35 -2.86 -3.58
N VAL A 9 6.53 -3.63 -2.88
CA VAL A 9 5.23 -3.15 -2.38
C VAL A 9 5.45 -1.98 -1.41
N THR A 10 4.71 -0.89 -1.57
CA THR A 10 4.74 0.25 -0.64
C THR A 10 3.36 0.47 -0.04
N MET A 11 3.28 0.59 1.27
CA MET A 11 2.05 0.77 2.01
C MET A 11 2.09 2.08 2.78
N PHE A 12 1.22 3.01 2.42
CA PHE A 12 0.98 4.23 3.19
C PHE A 12 -0.12 3.97 4.21
N GLY A 13 0.16 4.24 5.47
CA GLY A 13 -0.77 3.97 6.55
C GLY A 13 -0.47 4.77 7.82
N ALA A 14 -1.23 4.48 8.87
CA ALA A 14 -1.04 5.02 10.21
C ALA A 14 -1.37 3.94 11.24
N ASP A 15 -0.69 3.96 12.39
CA ASP A 15 -0.78 2.89 13.39
C ASP A 15 -2.17 2.78 14.04
N TRP A 16 -2.89 3.91 14.18
CA TRP A 16 -4.26 3.88 14.68
C TRP A 16 -5.25 3.26 13.69
N CYS A 17 -4.94 3.23 12.39
CA CYS A 17 -5.85 2.75 11.37
C CYS A 17 -5.96 1.22 11.41
N ARG A 18 -7.18 0.73 11.66
CA ARG A 18 -7.48 -0.70 11.75
C ARG A 18 -7.23 -1.41 10.42
N ASP A 19 -7.60 -0.80 9.30
CA ASP A 19 -7.41 -1.39 7.98
C ASP A 19 -5.93 -1.40 7.58
N CYS A 20 -5.15 -0.39 7.99
CA CYS A 20 -3.68 -0.42 7.83
C CYS A 20 -3.07 -1.60 8.57
N ARG A 21 -3.43 -1.79 9.85
CA ARG A 21 -2.93 -2.95 10.61
C ARG A 21 -3.34 -4.28 9.98
N ARG A 22 -4.54 -4.38 9.40
CA ARG A 22 -5.02 -5.57 8.70
C ARG A 22 -4.20 -5.86 7.44
N SER A 23 -4.08 -4.89 6.53
CA SER A 23 -3.33 -5.06 5.27
C SER A 23 -1.85 -5.35 5.54
N LYS A 24 -1.24 -4.69 6.53
CA LYS A 24 0.13 -4.97 6.96
C LYS A 24 0.28 -6.41 7.46
N ALA A 25 -0.62 -6.87 8.33
CA ALA A 25 -0.58 -8.24 8.85
C ALA A 25 -0.73 -9.30 7.74
N LEU A 26 -1.50 -9.02 6.68
CA LEU A 26 -1.58 -9.90 5.52
C LEU A 26 -0.25 -9.94 4.76
N LEU A 27 0.38 -8.79 4.49
CA LEU A 27 1.68 -8.71 3.83
C LEU A 27 2.75 -9.47 4.64
N ASP A 28 2.79 -9.26 5.96
CA ASP A 28 3.67 -9.96 6.89
C ASP A 28 3.44 -11.49 6.84
N ARG A 29 2.18 -11.93 6.84
CA ARG A 29 1.81 -13.36 6.77
C ARG A 29 2.24 -14.02 5.45
N LEU A 30 2.16 -13.28 4.35
CA LEU A 30 2.55 -13.77 3.03
C LEU A 30 4.07 -13.68 2.80
N GLY A 31 4.83 -13.07 3.72
CA GLY A 31 6.26 -12.88 3.59
C GLY A 31 6.64 -11.88 2.50
N VAL A 32 5.76 -10.92 2.21
CA VAL A 32 5.98 -9.90 1.18
C VAL A 32 6.92 -8.83 1.72
N ASP A 33 8.05 -8.62 1.03
CA ASP A 33 8.90 -7.45 1.28
C ASP A 33 8.12 -6.19 0.87
N HIS A 34 7.90 -5.32 1.85
CA HIS A 34 7.16 -4.09 1.66
C HIS A 34 7.76 -2.95 2.49
N ASP A 35 7.65 -1.74 1.98
CA ASP A 35 7.90 -0.53 2.75
C ASP A 35 6.60 -0.04 3.39
N TYR A 36 6.65 0.25 4.68
CA TYR A 36 5.55 0.92 5.38
C TYR A 36 5.91 2.38 5.60
N VAL A 37 5.05 3.28 5.13
CA VAL A 37 5.22 4.72 5.23
C VAL A 37 4.12 5.28 6.13
N ASP A 38 4.53 5.76 7.30
CA ASP A 38 3.62 6.37 8.26
C ASP A 38 3.27 7.81 7.83
N VAL A 39 2.00 8.03 7.50
CA VAL A 39 1.49 9.33 7.05
C VAL A 39 1.30 10.34 8.18
N GLU A 40 1.33 9.90 9.45
CA GLU A 40 1.31 10.80 10.61
C GLU A 40 2.69 11.35 10.93
N ALA A 41 3.72 10.52 10.74
CA ALA A 41 5.10 10.91 10.98
C ALA A 41 5.63 11.85 9.88
N ASP A 42 5.11 11.73 8.66
CA ASP A 42 5.54 12.51 7.49
C ASP A 42 4.34 13.08 6.72
N THR A 43 4.12 14.40 6.83
CA THR A 43 3.06 15.09 6.09
C THR A 43 3.22 14.97 4.58
N SER A 44 4.45 14.86 4.07
CA SER A 44 4.69 14.66 2.64
C SER A 44 4.28 13.26 2.17
N ALA A 45 4.25 12.27 3.07
CA ALA A 45 3.75 10.94 2.77
C ALA A 45 2.22 10.93 2.60
N ALA A 46 1.49 11.72 3.38
CA ALA A 46 0.06 11.92 3.20
C ALA A 46 -0.26 12.53 1.83
N ASP A 47 0.46 13.60 1.45
CA ASP A 47 0.31 14.25 0.15
C ASP A 47 0.64 13.28 -1.00
N ARG A 48 1.66 12.44 -0.84
CA ARG A 48 2.01 11.39 -1.82
C ARG A 48 0.92 10.34 -1.95
N ALA A 49 0.38 9.85 -0.82
CA ALA A 49 -0.71 8.87 -0.82
C ALA A 49 -1.96 9.43 -1.52
N GLU A 50 -2.28 10.70 -1.27
CA GLU A 50 -3.37 11.41 -1.94
C GLU A 50 -3.09 11.61 -3.43
N ALA A 51 -1.88 11.99 -3.82
CA ALA A 51 -1.51 12.14 -5.23
C ALA A 51 -1.58 10.81 -6.02
N ILE A 52 -1.26 9.69 -5.37
CA ILE A 52 -1.31 8.35 -5.98
C ILE A 52 -2.76 7.85 -6.11
N SER A 53 -3.52 7.96 -5.02
CA SER A 53 -4.87 7.37 -4.94
C SER A 53 -6.00 8.29 -5.41
N GLY A 54 -5.74 9.60 -5.50
CA GLY A 54 -6.75 10.64 -5.68
C GLY A 54 -7.71 10.78 -4.49
N ARG A 55 -7.38 10.20 -3.33
CA ARG A 55 -8.22 10.14 -2.12
C ARG A 55 -7.38 10.32 -0.85
N LYS A 56 -8.02 10.70 0.25
CA LYS A 56 -7.35 10.83 1.57
C LYS A 56 -7.48 9.59 2.45
N ASN A 57 -7.96 8.48 1.88
CA ASN A 57 -8.21 7.24 2.58
C ASN A 57 -6.92 6.43 2.73
N ILE A 58 -6.74 5.78 3.88
CA ILE A 58 -5.64 4.86 4.15
C ILE A 58 -6.20 3.53 4.65
N PRO A 59 -5.59 2.38 4.31
CA PRO A 59 -4.29 2.24 3.65
C PRO A 59 -4.30 2.48 2.14
N VAL A 60 -3.23 3.07 1.62
CA VAL A 60 -2.91 3.05 0.18
C VAL A 60 -1.76 2.08 -0.04
N VAL A 61 -2.00 1.01 -0.81
CA VAL A 61 -0.98 0.01 -1.13
C VAL A 61 -0.62 0.13 -2.60
N VAL A 62 0.65 0.31 -2.88
CA VAL A 62 1.20 0.43 -4.23
C VAL A 62 2.04 -0.82 -4.53
N LEU A 63 1.79 -1.42 -5.68
CA LEU A 63 2.43 -2.62 -6.15
C LEU A 63 3.62 -2.27 -7.07
N PRO A 64 4.56 -3.20 -7.28
CA PRO A 64 5.75 -2.95 -8.10
C PRO A 64 5.43 -2.63 -9.57
N ASP A 65 4.28 -3.10 -10.05
CA ASP A 65 3.76 -2.84 -11.40
C ASP A 65 3.06 -1.48 -11.55
N GLY A 66 3.17 -0.60 -10.55
CA GLY A 66 2.59 0.74 -10.54
C GLY A 66 1.10 0.78 -10.21
N ARG A 67 0.41 -0.36 -10.06
CA ARG A 67 -0.98 -0.39 -9.61
C ARG A 67 -1.06 -0.02 -8.13
N HIS A 68 -2.19 0.55 -7.73
CA HIS A 68 -2.46 0.85 -6.34
C HIS A 68 -3.86 0.41 -5.91
N LEU A 69 -4.02 0.22 -4.60
CA LEU A 69 -5.25 -0.14 -3.93
C LEU A 69 -5.50 0.84 -2.78
N VAL A 70 -6.76 1.13 -2.52
CA VAL A 70 -7.19 2.04 -1.45
C VAL A 70 -8.17 1.29 -0.56
N GLU A 71 -7.87 1.21 0.74
CA GLU A 71 -8.65 0.45 1.73
C GLU A 71 -8.99 -1.00 1.30
N PRO A 72 -8.07 -1.77 0.70
CA PRO A 72 -8.41 -3.09 0.18
C PRO A 72 -8.81 -4.06 1.27
N SER A 73 -9.76 -4.94 0.96
CA SER A 73 -9.95 -6.18 1.70
C SER A 73 -8.76 -7.13 1.53
N ASP A 74 -8.65 -8.12 2.42
CA ASP A 74 -7.55 -9.08 2.34
C ASP A 74 -7.59 -9.90 1.04
N ALA A 75 -8.79 -10.22 0.56
CA ALA A 75 -8.97 -10.94 -0.70
C ALA A 75 -8.54 -10.11 -1.92
N GLU A 76 -8.87 -8.81 -1.94
CA GLU A 76 -8.45 -7.90 -3.02
C GLU A 76 -6.94 -7.68 -3.01
N LEU A 77 -6.35 -7.44 -1.84
CA LEU A 77 -4.91 -7.27 -1.70
C LEU A 77 -4.15 -8.52 -2.14
N GLN A 78 -4.56 -9.70 -1.66
CA GLN A 78 -3.93 -10.96 -2.05
C GLN A 78 -4.05 -11.23 -3.56
N ALA A 79 -5.24 -11.05 -4.14
CA ALA A 79 -5.45 -11.23 -5.57
C ALA A 79 -4.56 -10.30 -6.40
N ALA A 80 -4.39 -9.05 -5.96
CA ALA A 80 -3.55 -8.09 -6.65
C ALA A 80 -2.06 -8.43 -6.56
N LEU A 81 -1.58 -8.89 -5.39
CA LEU A 81 -0.21 -9.37 -5.18
C LEU A 81 0.13 -10.55 -6.10
N THR A 82 -0.78 -11.53 -6.21
CA THR A 82 -0.63 -12.66 -7.13
C THR A 82 -0.62 -12.20 -8.59
N ALA A 83 -1.51 -11.28 -8.97
CA ALA A 83 -1.53 -10.74 -10.32
C ALA A 83 -0.26 -9.94 -10.67
N SER A 84 0.40 -9.33 -9.68
CA SER A 84 1.69 -8.64 -9.84
C SER A 84 2.90 -9.59 -9.78
N GLY A 85 2.71 -10.88 -9.51
CA GLY A 85 3.80 -11.85 -9.36
C GLY A 85 4.65 -11.66 -8.10
N VAL A 86 4.10 -10.99 -7.08
CA VAL A 86 4.78 -10.77 -5.79
C VAL A 86 4.69 -12.02 -4.90
N VAL A 87 3.60 -12.80 -5.04
CA VAL A 87 3.31 -14.04 -4.30
C VAL A 87 2.72 -15.12 -5.20
#